data_AF-A0A6N1B9A2-F1
#
_entry.id   AF-A0A6N1B9A2-F1
#
_cell.length_a   1.000
_cell.length_b   1.000
_cell.length_c   1.000
_cell.angle_alpha   90.00
_cell.angle_beta   90.00
_cell.angle_gamma   90.00
#
_symmetry.space_group_name_H-M   'P 1'
#
loop_
_entity.id
_entity.type
_entity.pdbx_description
1 polymer ?
#
loop_
_entity_poly.entity_id
_entity_poly.type
_entity_poly.pdbx_seq_one_letter_code
_entity_poly.pdbx_strand_id
1 'polypeptide(L)' 'MSAEFLEQHVKALIAFARETEEQLAKDPHDFWCAAALKVQYQAIAKAWHELAVARAAQTRQPCELRLIAPPTKAQGWSST' A
#
# COMPACT_ATOMS: atom_id res chain seq x y z
N MET A 1 -11.32 11.69 -10.26
CA MET A 1 -11.82 11.41 -8.89
C MET A 1 -11.38 12.52 -7.96
N SER A 2 -12.17 12.88 -6.95
CA SER A 2 -11.75 13.88 -5.96
C SER A 2 -10.65 13.29 -5.07
N ALA A 3 -9.74 14.15 -4.58
CA ALA A 3 -8.71 13.70 -3.63
C ALA A 3 -9.33 13.15 -2.33
N GLU A 4 -10.49 13.68 -1.92
CA GLU A 4 -11.23 13.18 -0.78
C GLU A 4 -11.73 11.75 -0.97
N PHE A 5 -12.27 11.43 -2.15
CA PHE A 5 -12.65 10.05 -2.50
C PHE A 5 -11.43 9.12 -2.45
N LEU A 6 -10.31 9.53 -3.03
CA LEU A 6 -9.07 8.73 -3.04
C LEU A 6 -8.53 8.51 -1.62
N GLU A 7 -8.63 9.50 -0.73
CA GLU A 7 -8.25 9.36 0.66
C GLU A 7 -9.13 8.35 1.42
N GLN A 8 -10.45 8.43 1.24
CA GLN A 8 -11.38 7.45 1.82
C GLN A 8 -11.13 6.04 1.26
N HIS A 9 -10.87 5.95 -0.05
CA HIS A 9 -10.57 4.69 -0.72
C HIS A 9 -9.29 4.03 -0.19
N VAL A 10 -8.21 4.81 -0.04
CA VAL A 10 -6.96 4.34 0.57
C VAL A 10 -7.20 3.84 2.00
N LYS A 11 -7.97 4.57 2.82
CA LYS A 11 -8.30 4.15 4.20
C LYS A 11 -9.05 2.82 4.23
N ALA A 12 -10.03 2.65 3.34
CA ALA A 12 -10.78 1.41 3.23
C ALA A 12 -9.89 0.22 2.80
N LEU A 13 -9.00 0.43 1.83
CA LEU A 13 -8.05 -0.61 1.40
C LEU A 13 -7.08 -1.02 2.52
N ILE A 14 -6.58 -0.06 3.31
CA ILE A 14 -5.72 -0.34 4.46
C ILE A 14 -6.46 -1.15 5.53
N ALA A 15 -7.72 -0.81 5.83
CA ALA A 15 -8.53 -1.56 6.78
C ALA A 15 -8.71 -3.02 6.31
N PHE A 16 -9.03 -3.22 5.04
CA PHE A 16 -9.18 -4.55 4.46
C PHE A 16 -7.88 -5.37 4.45
N ALA A 17 -6.74 -4.72 4.17
CA ALA A 17 -5.43 -5.37 4.26
C ALA A 17 -5.08 -5.80 5.69
N ARG A 18 -5.45 -5.00 6.70
CA ARG A 18 -5.26 -5.36 8.11
C ARG A 18 -6.06 -6.60 8.50
N GLU A 19 -7.33 -6.68 8.12
CA GLU A 19 -8.16 -7.87 8.38
C GLU A 19 -7.55 -9.13 7.74
N THR A 20 -7.01 -8.98 6.53
CA THR A 20 -6.35 -10.07 5.81
C THR A 20 -5.03 -10.46 6.49
N GLU A 21 -4.26 -9.49 6.97
CA GLU A 21 -3.03 -9.72 7.74
C GLU A 21 -3.31 -10.42 9.07
N GLU A 22 -4.37 -10.02 9.79
CA GLU A 22 -4.85 -10.69 11.00
C GLU A 22 -5.29 -12.13 10.74
N GLN A 23 -5.90 -12.39 9.57
CA GLN A 23 -6.29 -13.73 9.18
C GLN A 23 -5.05 -14.60 8.83
N LEU A 24 -4.10 -14.05 8.10
CA LEU A 24 -2.82 -14.72 7.80
C LEU A 24 -2.00 -14.97 9.08
N ALA A 25 -2.13 -14.14 10.10
CA ALA A 25 -1.47 -14.37 11.39
C ALA A 25 -2.02 -15.61 12.12
N LYS A 26 -3.29 -16.00 11.88
CA LYS A 26 -3.90 -17.21 12.44
C LYS A 26 -3.48 -18.47 11.69
N ASP A 27 -3.30 -18.36 10.38
CA ASP A 27 -2.77 -19.43 9.53
C ASP A 27 -1.70 -18.88 8.56
N PRO A 28 -0.42 -18.84 8.97
CA PRO A 28 0.66 -18.31 8.16
C PRO A 28 0.94 -19.08 6.87
N HIS A 29 0.38 -20.29 6.73
CA HIS A 29 0.56 -21.14 5.56
C HIS A 29 -0.60 -21.04 4.56
N ASP A 30 -1.62 -20.20 4.85
CA ASP A 30 -2.69 -19.91 3.91
C ASP A 30 -2.15 -19.12 2.71
N PHE A 31 -1.82 -19.86 1.66
CA PHE A 31 -1.34 -19.32 0.39
C PHE A 31 -2.27 -18.27 -0.20
N TRP A 32 -3.59 -18.46 -0.10
CA TRP A 32 -4.57 -17.55 -0.70
C TRP A 32 -4.64 -16.25 0.08
N CYS A 33 -4.60 -16.33 1.41
CA CYS A 33 -4.55 -15.15 2.26
C CYS A 33 -3.27 -14.34 2.02
N ALA A 34 -2.12 -15.01 1.89
CA ALA A 34 -0.84 -14.36 1.57
C ALA A 34 -0.85 -13.69 0.17
N ALA A 35 -1.43 -14.36 -0.83
CA ALA A 35 -1.56 -13.81 -2.18
C ALA A 35 -2.51 -12.59 -2.20
N ALA A 36 -3.65 -12.68 -1.50
CA ALA A 36 -4.60 -11.59 -1.36
C ALA A 36 -3.97 -10.36 -0.70
N LEU A 37 -3.23 -10.56 0.40
CA LEU A 37 -2.54 -9.48 1.09
C LEU A 37 -1.53 -8.76 0.20
N LYS A 38 -0.79 -9.51 -0.64
CA LYS A 38 0.13 -8.92 -1.62
C LYS A 38 -0.59 -8.04 -2.64
N VAL A 39 -1.72 -8.51 -3.19
CA VAL A 39 -2.53 -7.74 -4.15
C VAL A 39 -3.11 -6.48 -3.49
N GLN A 40 -3.60 -6.60 -2.25
CA GLN A 40 -4.13 -5.47 -1.50
C GLN A 40 -3.05 -4.41 -1.25
N TYR A 41 -1.83 -4.80 -0.90
CA TYR A 41 -0.72 -3.86 -0.75
C TYR A 41 -0.36 -3.15 -2.07
N GLN A 42 -0.40 -3.85 -3.21
CA GLN A 42 -0.23 -3.23 -4.52
C GLN A 42 -1.34 -2.22 -4.84
N ALA A 43 -2.59 -2.55 -4.52
CA ALA A 43 -3.72 -1.65 -4.70
C ALA A 43 -3.60 -0.40 -3.81
N ILE A 44 -3.18 -0.56 -2.55
CA ILE A 44 -2.91 0.55 -1.62
C ILE A 44 -1.82 1.48 -2.19
N ALA A 45 -0.71 0.92 -2.66
CA ALA A 45 0.39 1.70 -3.24
C ALA A 45 -0.07 2.51 -4.46
N LYS A 46 -0.87 1.90 -5.34
CA LYS A 46 -1.46 2.58 -6.50
C LYS A 46 -2.41 3.70 -6.08
N ALA A 47 -3.31 3.45 -5.14
CA ALA A 47 -4.26 4.44 -4.66
C ALA A 47 -3.57 5.63 -3.96
N TRP A 48 -2.49 5.38 -3.21
CA TRP A 48 -1.64 6.43 -2.64
C TRP A 48 -0.97 7.28 -3.71
N HIS A 49 -0.46 6.66 -4.77
CA HIS A 49 0.13 7.38 -5.89
C HIS A 49 -0.90 8.28 -6.57
N GLU A 50 -2.09 7.76 -6.87
CA GLU A 50 -3.19 8.53 -7.46
C GLU A 50 -3.62 9.70 -6.54
N LEU A 51 -3.68 9.48 -5.23
CA LEU A 51 -3.96 10.54 -4.26
C LEU A 51 -2.88 11.63 -4.28
N ALA A 52 -1.61 11.25 -4.34
CA ALA A 52 -0.50 12.19 -4.40
C ALA A 52 -0.57 13.05 -5.67
N VAL A 53 -0.80 12.43 -6.84
CA VAL A 53 -1.00 13.12 -8.12
C VAL A 53 -2.21 14.06 -8.05
N ALA A 54 -3.34 13.60 -7.51
CA ALA A 54 -4.55 14.40 -7.37
C ALA A 54 -4.35 15.61 -6.44
N ARG A 55 -3.58 15.45 -5.34
CA ARG A 55 -3.24 16.55 -4.43
C ARG A 55 -2.31 17.57 -5.09
N ALA A 56 -1.29 17.13 -5.84
CA ALA A 56 -0.42 18.05 -6.60
C ALA A 56 -1.17 18.82 -7.69
N ALA A 57 -2.09 18.15 -8.39
CA ALA A 57 -2.92 18.79 -9.40
C ALA A 57 -3.79 19.91 -8.81
N GLN A 58 -4.24 19.75 -7.56
CA GLN A 58 -5.00 20.78 -6.84
C GLN A 58 -4.14 21.96 -6.37
N THR A 59 -2.86 21.74 -6.05
CA THR A 59 -1.97 22.80 -5.53
C THR A 59 -1.20 23.57 -6.62
N ARG A 60 -1.32 23.19 -7.91
CA ARG A 60 -0.49 23.72 -9.03
C ARG A 60 1.03 23.65 -8.76
N GLN A 61 1.45 22.85 -7.78
CA GLN A 61 2.86 22.64 -7.46
C GLN A 61 3.35 21.37 -8.17
N PRO A 62 4.53 21.40 -8.81
CA PRO A 62 5.12 20.21 -9.38
C PRO A 62 5.34 19.18 -8.26
N CYS A 63 4.72 18.01 -8.40
CA CYS A 63 4.87 16.92 -7.47
C CYS A 63 6.30 16.37 -7.59
N GLU A 64 7.17 16.62 -6.60
CA GLU A 64 8.38 15.79 -6.45
C GLU A 64 7.93 14.37 -6.07
N LEU A 65 7.70 13.54 -7.07
CA LEU A 65 7.47 12.10 -6.93
C LEU A 65 8.77 11.45 -6.43
N ARG A 66 9.04 11.57 -5.13
CA ARG A 66 10.04 10.72 -4.48
C ARG A 66 9.47 9.32 -4.43
N LEU A 67 10.06 8.44 -5.23
CA LEU A 67 9.87 6.99 -5.15
C LEU A 67 10.25 6.55 -3.72
N ILE A 68 9.26 6.49 -2.83
CA ILE A 68 9.43 5.82 -1.55
C ILE A 68 9.39 4.34 -1.90
N ALA A 69 10.57 3.74 -2.06
CA ALA A 69 10.69 2.29 -2.09
C ALA A 69 9.98 1.74 -0.85
N PRO A 70 9.23 0.63 -0.97
CA PRO A 70 8.68 -0.03 0.21
C PRO A 70 9.84 -0.28 1.20
N PRO A 71 9.63 -0.13 2.52
CA PRO A 71 10.67 -0.41 3.49
C PRO A 71 11.05 -1.89 3.37
N THR A 72 12.08 -2.17 2.57
CA THR A 72 12.72 -3.46 2.54
C THR A 72 13.32 -3.62 3.92
N LYS A 73 12.72 -4.46 4.76
CA LYS A 73 13.41 -4.96 5.94
C LYS A 73 14.70 -5.55 5.42
N ALA A 74 15.81 -4.89 5.73
CA ALA A 74 17.15 -5.39 5.52
C ALA A 74 17.29 -6.65 6.38
N GLN A 75 16.80 -7.78 5.87
CA GLN A 75 17.06 -9.08 6.43
C GLN A 75 18.41 -9.47 5.85
N GLY A 76 19.44 -9.27 6.67
CA GLY A 76 20.81 -9.57 6.31
C GLY A 76 20.92 -11.01 5.84
N TRP A 77 21.32 -11.19 4.59
CA TRP A 77 22.13 -12.34 4.22
C TRP A 77 23.58 -11.98 4.47
N SER A 78 23.97 -12.12 5.73
CA SER A 78 25.29 -12.63 6.05
C SER A 78 25.15 -14.15 6.00
N SER A 79 25.92 -14.80 5.13
CA SER A 79 26.66 -16.02 5.42
C SER A 79 27.28 -16.58 4.15
N THR A 80 28.62 -16.48 4.14
CA THR A 80 29.62 -17.43 3.64
C THR A 80 29.78 -17.63 2.14
#